data_AF-A0A8G1N3E4-F1
#
_entry.id   AF-A0A8G1N3E4-F1
#
_cell.length_a   1.000
_cell.length_b   1.000
_cell.length_c   1.000
_cell.angle_alpha   90.00
_cell.angle_beta   90.00
_cell.angle_gamma   90.00
#
_symmetry.space_group_name_H-M   'P 1'
#
loop_
_entity.id
_entity.type
_entity.pdbx_description
1 polymer ?
#
loop_
_entity_poly.entity_id
_entity_poly.type
_entity_poly.pdbx_seq_one_letter_code
_entity_poly.pdbx_strand_id
1 'polypeptide(L)'
;MAYTEEIGEIPHLADFTFHKTLSDIDFESTPIPGLVADFYRRPVGDRLLSVGVYRFGGAETHRAWGWVGEPHCSWHAYVNPATGGFDGPFQGCPDLRLLRDRGPLLGFELGSGGLARRFLLD
;
A
#
# COMPACT_ATOMS: atom_id res chain seq x y z
N MET A 1 -31.56 -2.54 1.12
CA MET A 1 -30.80 -1.46 1.78
C MET A 1 -29.35 -1.67 1.41
N ALA A 2 -28.82 -0.83 0.53
CA ALA A 2 -27.41 -0.89 0.15
C ALA A 2 -26.62 -0.34 1.33
N TYR A 3 -25.88 -1.20 2.04
CA TYR A 3 -24.86 -0.76 2.97
C TYR A 3 -23.76 -0.15 2.10
N THR A 4 -23.74 1.18 1.98
CA THR A 4 -22.55 1.89 1.55
C THR A 4 -21.55 1.74 2.69
N GLU A 5 -20.87 0.59 2.79
CA GLU A 5 -19.72 0.49 3.67
C GLU A 5 -18.72 1.53 3.17
N GLU A 6 -18.47 2.55 3.99
CA GLU A 6 -17.49 3.57 3.71
C GLU A 6 -16.12 2.90 3.74
N ILE A 7 -15.63 2.49 2.57
CA ILE A 7 -14.27 1.97 2.41
C ILE A 7 -13.22 3.09 2.59
N GLY A 8 -13.58 4.25 3.11
CA GLY A 8 -12.69 5.37 3.41
C GLY A 8 -12.10 5.29 4.81
N GLU A 9 -12.12 4.12 5.46
CA GLU A 9 -11.47 3.84 6.74
C GLU A 9 -10.30 2.86 6.57
N ILE A 10 -9.34 2.87 7.50
CA ILE A 10 -8.19 1.96 7.45
C ILE A 10 -8.68 0.52 7.69
N PRO A 11 -8.45 -0.43 6.76
CA PRO A 11 -8.98 -1.78 6.89
C PRO A 11 -8.43 -2.55 8.08
N HIS A 12 -9.32 -3.12 8.88
CA HIS A 12 -9.00 -4.13 9.90
C HIS A 12 -8.79 -5.49 9.22
N LEU A 13 -7.55 -5.98 9.19
CA LEU A 13 -7.21 -7.20 8.45
C LEU A 13 -7.93 -8.48 8.94
N ALA A 14 -8.44 -8.48 10.18
CA ALA A 14 -9.21 -9.59 10.73
C ALA A 14 -10.52 -9.86 9.95
N ASP A 15 -11.03 -8.84 9.24
CA ASP A 15 -12.24 -8.98 8.43
C ASP A 15 -11.94 -9.58 7.04
N PHE A 16 -10.66 -9.70 6.67
CA PHE A 16 -10.23 -10.14 5.35
C PHE A 16 -9.60 -11.53 5.39
N THR A 17 -9.69 -12.23 4.26
CA THR A 17 -8.98 -13.49 4.05
C THR A 17 -7.73 -13.26 3.22
N PHE A 18 -6.61 -13.89 3.61
CA PHE A 18 -5.38 -13.87 2.82
C PHE A 18 -5.63 -14.42 1.41
N HIS A 19 -5.10 -13.73 0.40
CA HIS A 19 -5.24 -14.12 -1.00
C HIS A 19 -3.90 -14.54 -1.61
N LYS A 20 -2.88 -13.68 -1.54
CA LYS A 20 -1.55 -13.95 -2.11
C LYS A 20 -0.50 -12.99 -1.58
N THR A 21 0.77 -13.36 -1.77
CA THR A 21 1.93 -12.48 -1.58
C THR A 21 2.56 -12.20 -2.94
N LEU A 22 3.01 -10.97 -3.15
CA LEU A 22 3.87 -10.58 -4.27
C LEU A 22 5.17 -9.99 -3.73
N SER A 23 6.30 -10.44 -4.27
CA SER A 23 7.63 -9.89 -3.94
C SER A 23 8.11 -8.98 -5.05
N ASP A 24 9.08 -8.13 -4.73
CA ASP A 24 9.72 -7.17 -5.64
C ASP A 24 8.69 -6.34 -6.42
N ILE A 25 7.79 -5.70 -5.69
CA ILE A 25 6.68 -4.93 -6.26
C ILE A 25 7.19 -3.93 -7.29
N ASP A 26 6.59 -3.99 -8.48
CA ASP A 26 6.88 -3.08 -9.58
C ASP A 26 6.21 -1.72 -9.37
N PHE A 27 6.98 -0.66 -9.57
CA PHE A 27 6.47 0.70 -9.73
C PHE A 27 7.02 1.30 -11.03
N GLU A 28 6.14 1.80 -11.90
CA GLU A 28 6.51 2.33 -13.23
C GLU A 28 7.42 1.38 -14.03
N SER A 29 7.11 0.08 -14.01
CA SER A 29 7.91 -0.99 -14.64
C SER A 29 9.32 -1.17 -14.05
N THR A 30 9.59 -0.62 -12.86
CA THR A 30 10.82 -0.88 -12.10
C THR A 30 10.48 -1.73 -10.88
N PRO A 31 10.96 -2.97 -10.78
CA PRO A 31 10.84 -3.75 -9.56
C PRO A 31 11.64 -3.08 -8.46
N ILE A 32 11.06 -2.96 -7.27
CA ILE A 32 11.74 -2.48 -6.07
C ILE A 32 12.17 -3.71 -5.27
N PRO A 33 13.46 -4.10 -5.29
CA PRO A 33 13.92 -5.30 -4.59
C PRO A 33 13.59 -5.23 -3.10
N GLY A 34 13.01 -6.29 -2.56
CA GLY A 34 12.67 -6.39 -1.13
C GLY A 34 11.38 -5.68 -0.71
N LEU A 35 10.70 -4.98 -1.63
CA LEU A 35 9.33 -4.51 -1.38
C LEU A 35 8.36 -5.66 -1.64
N VAL A 36 7.71 -6.15 -0.59
CA VAL A 36 6.78 -7.28 -0.62
C VAL A 36 5.39 -6.79 -0.25
N ALA A 37 4.34 -7.31 -0.89
CA ALA A 37 2.95 -7.02 -0.53
C ALA A 37 2.13 -8.28 -0.31
N ASP A 38 1.44 -8.34 0.83
CA ASP A 38 0.38 -9.32 1.06
C ASP A 38 -0.96 -8.72 0.68
N PHE A 39 -1.71 -9.44 -0.14
CA PHE A 39 -3.06 -9.05 -0.54
C PHE A 39 -4.09 -9.89 0.21
N TYR A 40 -5.06 -9.20 0.80
CA TYR A 40 -6.20 -9.80 1.48
C TYR A 40 -7.49 -9.32 0.82
N ARG A 41 -8.54 -10.15 0.88
CA ARG A 41 -9.82 -9.86 0.24
C ARG A 41 -11.00 -10.12 1.16
N ARG A 42 -12.06 -9.33 1.01
CA ARG A 42 -13.35 -9.47 1.71
C ARG A 42 -14.50 -9.18 0.75
N PRO A 43 -15.53 -10.04 0.67
CA PRO A 43 -16.73 -9.74 -0.11
C PRO A 43 -17.52 -8.60 0.54
N VAL A 44 -18.00 -7.65 -0.26
CA VAL A 44 -18.88 -6.55 0.15
C VAL A 44 -20.00 -6.43 -0.86
N GLY A 45 -21.19 -6.93 -0.51
CA GLY A 45 -22.29 -7.07 -1.47
C GLY A 45 -21.91 -7.97 -2.65
N ASP A 46 -22.01 -7.44 -3.86
CA ASP A 46 -21.64 -8.08 -5.13
C ASP A 46 -20.19 -7.80 -5.57
N ARG A 47 -19.44 -7.04 -4.76
CA ARG A 47 -18.07 -6.62 -5.06
C ARG A 47 -17.06 -7.29 -4.12
N LEU A 48 -15.80 -7.26 -4.53
CA LEU A 48 -14.70 -7.81 -3.75
C LEU A 48 -13.72 -6.68 -3.40
N LEU A 49 -13.62 -6.35 -2.13
CA LEU A 49 -12.66 -5.39 -1.61
C LEU A 49 -11.31 -6.10 -1.44
N SER A 50 -10.22 -5.45 -1.85
CA SER A 50 -8.86 -5.93 -1.68
C SER A 50 -8.03 -4.90 -0.94
N VAL A 51 -7.22 -5.36 0.00
CA VAL A 51 -6.20 -4.54 0.69
C VAL A 51 -4.83 -5.16 0.46
N GLY A 52 -3.87 -4.34 0.04
CA GLY A 52 -2.45 -4.68 -0.02
C GLY A 52 -1.73 -4.11 1.19
N VAL A 53 -0.97 -4.96 1.88
CA VAL A 53 -0.11 -4.60 3.02
C VAL A 53 1.34 -4.69 2.56
N TYR A 54 1.97 -3.54 2.38
CA TYR A 54 3.29 -3.43 1.78
C TYR A 54 4.38 -3.36 2.85
N ARG A 55 5.42 -4.17 2.71
CA ARG A 55 6.53 -4.27 3.66
C ARG A 55 7.86 -4.16 2.95
N PHE A 56 8.80 -3.47 3.59
CA PHE A 56 10.17 -3.31 3.13
C PHE A 56 11.11 -3.49 4.33
N GLY A 57 12.17 -4.28 4.17
CA GLY A 57 13.05 -4.65 5.29
C GLY A 57 12.31 -5.33 6.45
N GLY A 58 11.20 -6.01 6.15
CA GLY A 58 10.33 -6.67 7.15
C GLY A 58 9.34 -5.74 7.88
N ALA A 59 9.45 -4.41 7.73
CA ALA A 59 8.54 -3.45 8.36
C ALA A 59 7.41 -3.04 7.41
N GLU A 60 6.19 -2.89 7.94
CA GLU A 60 5.07 -2.36 7.17
C GLU A 60 5.30 -0.88 6.83
N THR A 61 5.15 -0.54 5.54
CA THR A 61 5.40 0.80 5.02
C THR A 61 4.09 1.54 4.77
N HIS A 62 3.13 0.87 4.14
CA HIS A 62 1.83 1.43 3.80
C HIS A 62 0.81 0.32 3.52
N ARG A 63 -0.46 0.72 3.54
CA ARG A 63 -1.58 -0.06 3.01
C ARG A 63 -2.24 0.70 1.89
N ALA A 64 -2.70 -0.03 0.88
CA ALA A 64 -3.55 0.51 -0.17
C ALA A 64 -4.70 -0.46 -0.43
N TRP A 65 -5.92 0.07 -0.62
CA TRP A 65 -7.10 -0.77 -0.82
C TRP A 65 -8.07 -0.17 -1.83
N GLY A 66 -8.88 -1.05 -2.38
CA GLY A 66 -9.84 -0.73 -3.44
C GLY A 66 -10.49 -1.99 -3.97
N TRP A 67 -11.24 -1.85 -5.06
CA TRP A 67 -12.04 -2.95 -5.58
C TRP A 67 -11.24 -3.83 -6.55
N VAL A 68 -11.40 -5.14 -6.44
CA VAL A 68 -10.82 -6.08 -7.41
C VAL A 68 -11.40 -5.80 -8.80
N GLY A 69 -10.51 -5.68 -9.78
CA GLY A 69 -10.87 -5.36 -11.18
C GLY A 69 -10.74 -3.89 -11.52
N GLU A 70 -10.59 -2.99 -10.53
CA GLU A 70 -10.25 -1.60 -10.79
C GLU A 70 -8.73 -1.41 -10.99
N PRO A 71 -8.30 -0.51 -11.89
CA PRO A 71 -6.89 -0.31 -12.20
C PRO A 71 -6.12 0.42 -11.09
N HIS A 72 -6.81 1.12 -10.20
CA HIS A 72 -6.20 1.98 -9.18
C HIS A 72 -6.78 1.68 -7.80
N CYS A 73 -5.96 1.88 -6.77
CA CYS A 73 -6.43 1.83 -5.39
C CYS A 73 -7.39 2.99 -5.16
N SER A 74 -8.46 2.74 -4.40
CA SER A 74 -9.41 3.77 -4.01
C SER A 74 -8.87 4.64 -2.86
N TRP A 75 -8.07 4.03 -1.98
CA TRP A 75 -7.52 4.67 -0.78
C TRP A 75 -6.16 4.07 -0.38
N HIS A 76 -5.39 4.82 0.42
CA HIS A 76 -4.16 4.36 1.05
C HIS A 76 -3.89 5.03 2.40
N ALA A 77 -2.94 4.46 3.16
CA ALA A 77 -2.42 5.05 4.40
C ALA A 77 -0.95 4.64 4.60
N TYR A 78 -0.12 5.53 5.15
CA TYR A 78 1.29 5.27 5.45
C TYR A 78 1.48 4.89 6.91
N VAL A 79 2.32 3.90 7.20
CA VAL A 79 2.64 3.53 8.59
C VAL A 79 3.59 4.56 9.18
N ASN A 80 3.22 5.19 10.29
CA ASN A 80 4.08 6.10 11.03
C ASN A 80 5.12 5.32 11.87
N PRO A 81 6.44 5.49 11.65
CA PRO A 81 7.44 4.62 12.25
C PRO A 81 7.69 5.03 13.71
N ALA A 82 7.35 6.28 14.07
CA ALA A 82 7.53 6.82 15.40
C ALA A 82 6.40 6.40 16.34
N THR A 83 5.18 6.20 15.82
CA THR A 83 4.00 5.86 16.62
C THR A 83 3.48 4.45 16.38
N GLY A 84 3.85 3.81 15.26
CA GLY A 84 3.25 2.56 14.78
C GLY A 84 1.82 2.71 14.23
N GLY A 85 1.27 3.92 14.24
CA GLY A 85 -0.05 4.23 13.71
C GLY A 85 -0.05 4.43 12.19
N PHE A 86 -1.16 4.92 11.66
CA PHE A 86 -1.29 5.25 10.24
C PHE A 86 -1.53 6.75 10.05
N ASP A 87 -0.85 7.33 9.06
CA ASP A 87 -1.23 8.61 8.48
C ASP A 87 -2.15 8.34 7.29
N GLY A 88 -3.36 8.90 7.33
CA GLY A 88 -4.44 8.62 6.38
C GLY A 88 -5.74 8.31 7.11
N PRO A 89 -6.76 7.79 6.41
CA PRO A 89 -6.77 7.37 5.01
C PRO A 89 -6.74 8.55 4.02
N PHE A 90 -6.04 8.36 2.90
CA PHE A 90 -5.97 9.30 1.79
C PHE A 90 -6.60 8.68 0.55
N GLN A 91 -7.31 9.49 -0.24
CA GLN A 91 -7.96 9.02 -1.45
C GLN A 91 -6.93 8.77 -2.57
N GLY A 92 -7.10 7.68 -3.32
CA GLY A 92 -6.26 7.29 -4.45
C GLY A 92 -5.09 6.40 -4.08
N CYS A 93 -4.17 6.22 -5.04
CA CYS A 93 -2.93 5.45 -4.85
C CYS A 93 -1.92 6.21 -3.99
N PRO A 94 -1.00 5.50 -3.31
CA PRO A 94 0.11 6.14 -2.60
C PRO A 94 0.99 6.93 -3.58
N ASP A 95 1.45 8.09 -3.11
CA ASP A 95 2.48 8.89 -3.75
C ASP A 95 3.82 8.19 -3.54
N LEU A 96 4.45 7.75 -4.62
CA LEU A 96 5.70 7.01 -4.58
C LEU A 96 6.67 7.61 -5.60
N ARG A 97 7.89 7.87 -5.14
CA ARG A 97 8.97 8.40 -5.98
C ARG A 97 10.21 7.52 -5.88
N LEU A 98 10.71 7.02 -7.01
CA LEU A 98 11.95 6.26 -7.05
C LEU A 98 13.16 7.17 -6.81
N LEU A 99 14.11 6.71 -5.99
CA LEU A 99 15.37 7.38 -5.70
C LEU A 99 16.46 6.73 -6.54
N ARG A 100 17.18 7.52 -7.35
CA ARG A 100 18.25 7.02 -8.24
C ARG A 100 19.46 7.94 -8.17
N ASP A 101 20.67 7.38 -8.31
CA ASP A 101 21.88 8.14 -8.58
C ASP A 101 22.61 7.55 -9.79
N ARG A 102 22.63 8.30 -10.90
CA ARG A 102 23.36 8.00 -12.15
C ARG A 102 23.28 6.56 -12.69
N GLY A 103 22.25 5.80 -12.33
CA GLY A 103 22.05 4.42 -12.80
C GLY A 103 21.23 3.58 -11.81
N PRO A 104 21.85 3.04 -10.75
CA PRO A 104 21.18 2.14 -9.83
C PRO A 104 19.98 2.80 -9.13
N LEU A 105 18.95 1.98 -8.90
CA LEU A 105 17.90 2.30 -7.93
C LEU A 105 18.55 2.33 -6.55
N LEU A 106 18.40 3.43 -5.82
CA LEU A 106 18.88 3.58 -4.45
C LEU A 106 17.79 3.27 -3.42
N GLY A 107 16.52 3.30 -3.84
CA GLY A 107 15.39 3.19 -2.94
C GLY A 107 14.15 3.88 -3.47
N PHE A 108 13.22 4.18 -2.57
CA PHE A 108 11.98 4.88 -2.89
C PHE A 108 11.56 5.79 -1.73
N GLU A 109 10.77 6.80 -2.07
CA GLU A 109 10.11 7.69 -1.13
C GLU A 109 8.60 7.47 -1.22
N LEU A 110 7.94 7.40 -0.07
CA LEU A 110 6.48 7.36 0.04
C LEU A 110 5.95 8.67 0.64
N GLY A 111 4.84 9.15 0.12
CA GLY A 111 4.22 10.40 0.53
C GLY A 111 5.03 11.63 0.10
N SER A 112 4.51 12.81 0.43
CA SER A 112 5.13 14.09 0.11
C SER A 112 5.06 15.06 1.28
N GLY A 113 5.88 16.11 1.23
CA GLY A 113 5.95 17.12 2.28
C GLY A 113 6.31 16.53 3.65
N GLY A 114 5.56 16.89 4.69
CA GLY A 114 5.77 16.40 6.06
C GLY A 114 5.47 14.91 6.29
N LEU A 115 4.89 14.22 5.29
CA LEU A 115 4.60 12.78 5.33
C LEU A 115 5.64 11.94 4.57
N ALA A 116 6.62 12.60 3.93
CA ALA A 116 7.60 11.93 3.10
C ALA A 116 8.49 10.97 3.91
N ARG A 117 8.64 9.74 3.42
CA ARG A 117 9.38 8.65 4.07
C ARG A 117 10.30 8.00 3.07
N ARG A 118 11.58 7.90 3.39
CA ARG A 118 12.59 7.31 2.49
C ARG A 118 12.96 5.91 2.95
N PHE A 119 13.03 5.00 1.99
CA PHE A 119 13.44 3.62 2.14
C PHE A 119 14.60 3.39 1.17
N LEU A 120 15.75 2.99 1.69
CA LEU A 120 16.96 2.76 0.89
C LEU A 120 17.17 1.27 0.72
N LEU A 121 17.66 0.88 -0.47
CA LEU A 121 18.15 -0.47 -0.71
C LEU A 121 19.53 -0.63 -0.06
N ASP A 122 19.80 -1.83 0.46
CA ASP A 122 21.12 -2.21 0.99
C ASP A 122 22.14 -2.52 -0.13
#